data_AF-A0A917QHC8-F1
#
_entry.id   AF-A0A917QHC8-F1
#
_cell.length_a   1.000
_cell.length_b   1.000
_cell.length_c   1.000
_cell.angle_alpha   90.00
_cell.angle_beta   90.00
_cell.angle_gamma   90.00
#
_symmetry.space_group_name_H-M   'P 1'
#
loop_
_entity.id
_entity.type
_entity.pdbx_description
1 polymer ?
#
loop_
_entity_poly.entity_id
_entity_poly.type
_entity_poly.pdbx_seq_one_letter_code
_entity_poly.pdbx_strand_id
1 'polypeptide(L)'
;MTEQHETPGGVSGKAAARDIPQATVTRLATYLRVLAELADEGVAIVSSEELAVAAGVNSAKLRKDLSFLGPNGVRGVGYDVAKLRSRIEDVLGLSQGHRVVLIGAGNLGRALVGYGGFGDRGFTVVGIFDNDAAVIGQSYAGLVVRDIAELDAQIPALAPTIAVLAVPDAAAQDVCDQLVRAGLPSILSFAPGELRAPAQVEVRRVDLAMELQLLSFDAARNGSATAMAADTEVAVLGAGRGRHATQTHPIAHQASNESSRGGRAPQRRSAPRSVTPHSANEPATKGSVITP
;
A
#
# COMPACT_ATOMS: atom_id res chain seq x y z
N MET A 1 -43.35 -33.65 36.87
CA MET A 1 -43.59 -32.30 36.32
C MET A 1 -42.41 -31.46 36.82
N THR A 2 -41.36 -31.41 36.02
CA THR A 2 -40.13 -30.67 36.34
C THR A 2 -39.58 -30.18 35.02
N GLU A 3 -39.63 -28.87 34.87
CA GLU A 3 -39.31 -28.12 33.66
C GLU A 3 -37.80 -28.03 33.44
N GLN A 4 -37.44 -28.24 32.17
CA GLN A 4 -36.41 -27.59 31.36
C GLN A 4 -35.37 -26.66 32.04
N HIS A 5 -34.10 -26.88 31.68
CA HIS A 5 -33.25 -25.77 31.25
C HIS A 5 -32.19 -26.27 30.24
N GLU A 6 -32.55 -26.24 28.96
CA GLU A 6 -31.61 -26.36 27.84
C GLU A 6 -31.05 -24.97 27.55
N THR A 7 -29.74 -24.80 27.67
CA THR A 7 -29.03 -23.57 27.28
C THR A 7 -28.86 -23.52 25.76
N PRO A 8 -29.31 -22.47 25.05
CA PRO A 8 -29.16 -22.42 23.60
C PRO A 8 -27.82 -21.80 23.18
N GLY A 9 -27.22 -22.42 22.16
CA GLY A 9 -26.67 -21.71 21.00
C GLY A 9 -25.29 -21.08 21.14
N GLY A 10 -24.26 -21.80 20.70
CA GLY A 10 -22.99 -21.20 20.29
C GLY A 10 -23.20 -20.26 19.11
N VAL A 11 -23.08 -18.96 19.36
CA VAL A 11 -23.18 -17.94 18.32
C VAL A 11 -21.86 -17.91 17.55
N SER A 12 -21.93 -18.32 16.28
CA SER A 12 -20.85 -18.28 15.31
C SER A 12 -20.24 -16.87 15.20
N GLY A 13 -18.91 -16.76 15.35
CA GLY A 13 -18.14 -15.51 15.34
C GLY A 13 -18.21 -14.66 14.05
N LYS A 14 -19.04 -15.06 13.08
CA LYS A 14 -19.22 -14.38 11.80
C LYS A 14 -20.12 -13.14 11.89
N ALA A 15 -20.92 -12.99 12.96
CA ALA A 15 -21.84 -11.86 13.13
C ALA A 15 -21.19 -10.59 13.71
N ALA A 16 -20.10 -10.72 14.50
CA ALA A 16 -19.47 -9.59 15.20
C ALA A 16 -18.64 -8.67 14.29
N ALA A 17 -18.21 -9.14 13.11
CA ALA A 17 -17.41 -8.37 12.18
C ALA A 17 -18.18 -7.21 11.50
N ARG A 18 -19.53 -7.22 11.54
CA ARG A 18 -20.36 -6.21 10.85
C ARG A 18 -20.43 -4.84 11.57
N ASP A 19 -19.97 -4.75 12.82
CA ASP A 19 -20.13 -3.53 13.65
C ASP A 19 -18.83 -2.73 13.88
N ILE A 20 -17.71 -3.12 13.25
CA ILE A 20 -16.43 -2.43 13.43
C ILE A 20 -16.29 -1.30 12.40
N PRO A 21 -16.08 -0.04 12.84
CA PRO A 21 -15.88 1.07 11.91
C PRO A 21 -14.68 0.84 10.98
N GLN A 22 -14.80 1.22 9.70
CA GLN A 22 -13.73 1.02 8.71
C GLN A 22 -12.41 1.67 9.13
N ALA A 23 -12.46 2.84 9.76
CA ALA A 23 -11.27 3.50 10.30
C ALA A 23 -10.59 2.69 11.42
N THR A 24 -11.36 1.93 12.20
CA THR A 24 -10.85 1.00 13.21
C THR A 24 -10.22 -0.22 12.53
N VAL A 25 -10.83 -0.80 11.48
CA VAL A 25 -10.24 -1.89 10.69
C VAL A 25 -8.85 -1.53 10.17
N THR A 26 -8.66 -0.34 9.59
CA THR A 26 -7.35 0.13 9.14
C THR A 26 -6.33 0.20 10.28
N ARG A 27 -6.75 0.66 11.47
CA ARG A 27 -5.85 0.72 12.64
C ARG A 27 -5.55 -0.64 13.25
N LEU A 28 -6.50 -1.58 13.22
CA LEU A 28 -6.27 -2.97 13.64
C LEU A 28 -5.17 -3.61 12.80
N ALA A 29 -5.12 -3.36 11.49
CA ALA A 29 -4.02 -3.81 10.64
C ALA A 29 -2.65 -3.20 11.06
N THR A 30 -2.64 -1.93 11.49
CA THR A 30 -1.43 -1.30 12.06
C THR A 30 -1.03 -1.96 13.38
N TYR A 31 -1.98 -2.23 14.27
CA TYR A 31 -1.70 -2.91 15.54
C TYR A 31 -1.16 -4.31 15.33
N LEU A 32 -1.68 -5.03 14.33
CA LEU A 32 -1.21 -6.36 13.97
C LEU A 32 0.28 -6.34 13.58
N ARG A 33 0.72 -5.33 12.81
CA ARG A 33 2.14 -5.16 12.48
C ARG A 33 3.00 -4.97 13.73
N VAL A 34 2.60 -4.06 14.61
CA VAL A 34 3.34 -3.79 15.86
C VAL A 34 3.37 -5.02 16.77
N LEU A 35 2.27 -5.75 16.86
CA LEU A 35 2.20 -6.99 17.65
C LEU A 35 3.07 -8.11 17.06
N ALA A 36 3.23 -8.16 15.74
CA ALA A 36 4.18 -9.08 15.11
C ALA A 36 5.62 -8.73 15.48
N GLU A 37 6.00 -7.46 15.39
CA GLU A 37 7.33 -6.97 15.81
C GLU A 37 7.61 -7.30 17.29
N LEU A 38 6.65 -7.02 18.18
CA LEU A 38 6.77 -7.36 19.61
C LEU A 38 6.87 -8.87 19.86
N ALA A 39 6.16 -9.69 19.09
CA ALA A 39 6.23 -11.14 19.20
C ALA A 39 7.61 -11.68 18.77
N ASP A 40 8.18 -11.12 17.70
CA ASP A 40 9.52 -11.47 17.21
C ASP A 40 10.61 -11.07 18.23
N GLU A 41 10.38 -10.01 19.00
CA GLU A 41 11.22 -9.59 20.13
C GLU A 41 11.00 -10.43 21.41
N GLY A 42 10.05 -11.37 21.40
CA GLY A 42 9.74 -12.24 22.55
C GLY A 42 8.94 -11.56 23.66
N VAL A 43 8.30 -10.42 23.38
CA VAL A 43 7.46 -9.70 24.34
C VAL A 43 6.15 -10.45 24.54
N ALA A 44 5.91 -10.94 25.77
CA ALA A 44 4.70 -11.68 26.10
C ALA A 44 3.50 -10.79 26.42
N ILE A 45 3.73 -9.68 27.12
CA ILE A 45 2.70 -8.75 27.60
C ILE A 45 3.08 -7.33 27.18
N VAL A 46 2.11 -6.57 26.66
CA VAL A 46 2.27 -5.16 26.31
C VAL A 46 1.17 -4.31 26.94
N SER A 47 1.51 -3.14 27.49
CA SER A 47 0.51 -2.21 28.00
C SER A 47 -0.21 -1.47 26.87
N SER A 48 -1.39 -0.91 27.18
CA SER A 48 -2.11 -0.07 26.22
C SER A 48 -1.39 1.21 25.81
N GLU A 49 -0.45 1.67 26.63
CA GLU A 49 0.31 2.89 26.36
C GLU A 49 1.47 2.59 25.43
N GLU A 50 2.27 1.57 25.73
CA GLU A 50 3.36 1.10 24.87
C GLU A 50 2.85 0.73 23.47
N LEU A 51 1.79 -0.07 23.39
CA LEU A 51 1.21 -0.47 22.10
C LEU A 51 0.68 0.73 21.31
N ALA A 52 0.11 1.72 21.99
CA ALA A 52 -0.43 2.91 21.34
C ALA A 52 0.69 3.82 20.81
N VAL A 53 1.76 4.01 21.59
CA VAL A 53 2.96 4.75 21.17
C VAL A 53 3.58 4.09 19.94
N ALA A 54 3.83 2.78 20.00
CA ALA A 54 4.41 2.03 18.88
C ALA A 54 3.52 2.06 17.62
N ALA A 55 2.19 2.07 17.79
CA ALA A 55 1.25 2.18 16.68
C ALA A 55 0.97 3.63 16.22
N GLY A 56 1.55 4.64 16.87
CA GLY A 56 1.34 6.06 16.53
C GLY A 56 -0.08 6.56 16.79
N VAL A 57 -0.76 6.03 17.81
CA VAL A 57 -2.14 6.40 18.17
C VAL A 57 -2.25 6.82 19.63
N ASN A 58 -3.33 7.51 19.99
CA ASN A 58 -3.65 7.79 21.39
C ASN A 58 -4.11 6.50 22.11
N SER A 59 -3.65 6.28 23.35
CA SER A 59 -3.99 5.07 24.13
C SER A 59 -5.48 4.90 24.42
N ALA A 60 -6.24 5.98 24.59
CA ALA A 60 -7.70 5.92 24.73
C ALA A 60 -8.36 5.46 23.42
N LYS A 61 -7.84 5.89 22.27
CA LYS A 61 -8.32 5.46 20.95
C LYS A 61 -8.02 3.98 20.72
N LEU A 62 -6.81 3.53 21.06
CA LEU A 62 -6.44 2.12 21.00
C LEU A 62 -7.36 1.26 21.87
N ARG A 63 -7.61 1.63 23.14
CA ARG A 63 -8.53 0.88 24.02
C ARG A 63 -9.94 0.80 23.45
N LYS A 64 -10.44 1.91 22.87
CA LYS A 64 -11.74 1.93 22.19
C LYS A 64 -11.76 0.98 21.00
N ASP A 65 -10.71 0.98 20.18
CA ASP A 65 -10.61 0.09 19.01
C ASP A 65 -10.53 -1.38 19.42
N LEU A 66 -9.74 -1.70 20.44
CA LEU A 66 -9.66 -3.06 20.94
C LEU A 66 -10.96 -3.51 21.61
N SER A 67 -11.76 -2.61 22.18
CA SER A 67 -13.04 -2.98 22.81
C SER A 67 -14.02 -3.67 21.86
N PHE A 68 -13.90 -3.45 20.55
CA PHE A 68 -14.69 -4.15 19.53
C PHE A 68 -14.36 -5.65 19.40
N LEU A 69 -13.18 -6.09 19.88
CA LEU A 69 -12.76 -7.51 19.82
C LEU A 69 -13.24 -8.31 21.04
N GLY A 70 -13.97 -7.67 21.97
CA GLY A 70 -14.41 -8.26 23.23
C GLY A 70 -13.38 -8.09 24.37
N PRO A 71 -13.38 -8.99 25.39
CA PRO A 71 -12.43 -8.92 26.50
C PRO A 71 -11.03 -9.37 26.04
N ASN A 72 -10.06 -8.45 25.97
CA ASN A 72 -8.75 -8.74 25.35
C ASN A 72 -7.53 -8.45 26.23
N GLY A 73 -7.74 -8.00 27.47
CA GLY A 73 -6.66 -7.67 28.40
C GLY A 73 -7.16 -7.62 29.83
N VAL A 74 -6.22 -7.50 30.76
CA VAL A 74 -6.52 -7.38 32.19
C VAL A 74 -6.11 -5.99 32.66
N ARG A 75 -7.03 -5.30 33.35
CA ARG A 75 -6.79 -3.95 33.87
C ARG A 75 -5.58 -3.98 34.80
N GLY A 76 -4.58 -3.14 34.52
CA GLY A 76 -3.34 -3.07 35.29
C GLY A 76 -2.27 -4.09 34.91
N VAL A 77 -2.54 -5.01 33.97
CA VAL A 77 -1.56 -5.99 33.47
C VAL A 77 -1.19 -5.73 32.02
N GLY A 78 -2.18 -5.42 31.17
CA GLY A 78 -1.98 -5.20 29.74
C GLY A 78 -2.59 -6.31 28.88
N TYR A 79 -2.03 -6.48 27.69
CA TYR A 79 -2.48 -7.42 26.68
C TYR A 79 -1.44 -8.51 26.47
N ASP A 80 -1.90 -9.76 26.42
CA ASP A 80 -1.08 -10.87 25.94
C ASP A 80 -0.91 -10.71 24.42
N VAL A 81 0.35 -10.56 23.99
CA VAL A 81 0.70 -10.21 22.61
C VAL A 81 0.21 -11.27 21.64
N ALA A 82 0.46 -12.55 21.92
CA ALA A 82 0.05 -13.67 21.07
C ALA A 82 -1.47 -13.79 20.99
N LYS A 83 -2.17 -13.70 22.13
CA LYS A 83 -3.65 -13.77 22.15
C LYS A 83 -4.29 -12.58 21.46
N LEU A 84 -3.78 -11.37 21.66
CA LEU A 84 -4.32 -10.17 21.03
C LEU A 84 -4.09 -10.20 19.52
N ARG A 85 -2.90 -10.61 19.08
CA ARG A 85 -2.57 -10.82 17.67
C ARG A 85 -3.57 -11.77 17.01
N SER A 86 -3.75 -12.97 17.57
CA SER A 86 -4.68 -13.98 17.02
C SER A 86 -6.12 -13.47 16.93
N ARG A 87 -6.60 -12.72 17.93
CA ARG A 87 -7.95 -12.12 17.87
C ARG A 87 -8.09 -11.07 16.78
N ILE A 88 -7.06 -10.25 16.57
CA ILE A 88 -7.07 -9.26 15.50
C ILE A 88 -7.06 -9.98 14.14
N GLU A 89 -6.26 -11.03 13.99
CA GLU A 89 -6.24 -11.87 12.77
C GLU A 89 -7.63 -12.47 12.49
N ASP A 90 -8.30 -13.02 13.50
CA ASP A 90 -9.66 -13.58 13.39
C ASP A 90 -10.67 -12.52 12.91
N VAL A 91 -10.65 -11.34 13.53
CA VAL A 91 -11.57 -10.25 13.20
C VAL A 91 -11.30 -9.66 11.82
N LEU A 92 -10.04 -9.63 11.39
CA LEU A 92 -9.65 -9.22 10.03
C LEU A 92 -9.85 -10.32 8.99
N GLY A 93 -10.27 -11.53 9.40
CA GLY A 93 -10.51 -12.66 8.51
C GLY A 93 -9.25 -13.37 8.01
N LEU A 94 -8.08 -13.09 8.61
CA LEU A 94 -6.78 -13.59 8.16
C LEU A 94 -6.53 -15.06 8.57
N SER A 95 -7.24 -15.56 9.58
CA SER A 95 -7.01 -16.90 10.16
C SER A 95 -7.31 -18.07 9.22
N GLN A 96 -8.12 -17.84 8.18
CA GLN A 96 -8.41 -18.86 7.17
C GLN A 96 -7.32 -18.98 6.10
N GLY A 97 -6.38 -18.02 6.08
CA GLY A 97 -5.45 -17.83 4.99
C GLY A 97 -6.15 -17.35 3.72
N HIS A 98 -5.53 -16.41 3.03
CA HIS A 98 -6.02 -15.90 1.75
C HIS A 98 -5.16 -16.42 0.62
N ARG A 99 -5.81 -16.96 -0.40
CA ARG A 99 -5.17 -17.46 -1.61
C ARG A 99 -5.25 -16.36 -2.66
N VAL A 100 -4.10 -15.93 -3.17
CA VAL A 100 -3.96 -14.78 -4.07
C VAL A 100 -3.58 -15.26 -5.46
N VAL A 101 -4.32 -14.83 -6.48
CA VAL A 101 -3.86 -14.92 -7.87
C VAL A 101 -3.37 -13.56 -8.34
N LEU A 102 -2.27 -13.56 -9.08
CA LEU A 102 -1.67 -12.35 -9.62
C LEU A 102 -1.87 -12.32 -11.13
N ILE A 103 -2.45 -11.23 -11.64
CA ILE A 103 -2.68 -11.02 -13.07
C ILE A 103 -1.73 -9.93 -13.56
N GLY A 104 -0.89 -10.28 -14.54
CA GLY A 104 0.18 -9.46 -15.08
C GLY A 104 1.53 -9.78 -14.43
N ALA A 105 2.38 -10.54 -15.11
CA ALA A 105 3.77 -10.87 -14.76
C ALA A 105 4.79 -9.83 -15.29
N GLY A 106 4.38 -8.56 -15.33
CA GLY A 106 5.28 -7.42 -15.61
C GLY A 106 6.22 -7.11 -14.44
N ASN A 107 6.85 -5.93 -14.45
CA ASN A 107 7.79 -5.54 -13.38
C ASN A 107 7.15 -5.55 -11.99
N LEU A 108 5.98 -4.93 -11.83
CA LEU A 108 5.27 -4.89 -10.56
C LEU A 108 4.79 -6.27 -10.13
N GLY A 109 4.16 -7.02 -11.05
CA GLY A 109 3.66 -8.36 -10.74
C GLY A 109 4.74 -9.30 -10.25
N ARG A 110 5.88 -9.35 -10.94
CA ARG A 110 7.04 -10.16 -10.54
C ARG A 110 7.61 -9.74 -9.19
N ALA A 111 7.64 -8.45 -8.89
CA ALA A 111 8.08 -7.96 -7.58
C ALA A 111 7.16 -8.42 -6.45
N LEU A 112 5.85 -8.49 -6.69
CA LEU A 112 4.86 -8.92 -5.70
C LEU A 112 4.85 -10.43 -5.44
N VAL A 113 5.17 -11.25 -6.44
CA VAL A 113 5.20 -12.73 -6.30
C VAL A 113 6.15 -13.20 -5.20
N GLY A 114 7.32 -12.56 -5.09
CA GLY A 114 8.35 -12.90 -4.10
C GLY A 114 8.28 -12.07 -2.82
N TYR A 115 7.23 -11.27 -2.62
CA TYR A 115 7.14 -10.38 -1.47
C TYR A 115 6.80 -11.18 -0.20
N GLY A 116 7.80 -11.43 0.65
CA GLY A 116 7.65 -12.22 1.89
C GLY A 116 6.56 -11.70 2.83
N GLY A 117 6.29 -10.39 2.82
CA GLY A 117 5.25 -9.78 3.64
C GLY A 117 3.82 -10.23 3.33
N PHE A 118 3.57 -10.92 2.19
CA PHE A 118 2.29 -11.59 1.96
C PHE A 118 2.17 -12.85 2.84
N GLY A 119 3.17 -13.73 2.82
CA GLY A 119 3.18 -14.96 3.61
C GLY A 119 3.06 -14.68 5.10
N ASP A 120 3.83 -13.71 5.60
CA ASP A 120 3.82 -13.30 7.02
C ASP A 120 2.46 -12.78 7.50
N ARG A 121 1.62 -12.34 6.56
CA ARG A 121 0.28 -11.76 6.82
C ARG A 121 -0.86 -12.68 6.43
N GLY A 122 -0.57 -13.96 6.17
CA GLY A 122 -1.59 -14.96 5.83
C GLY A 122 -2.03 -14.95 4.37
N PHE A 123 -1.30 -14.31 3.47
CA PHE A 123 -1.56 -14.29 2.03
C PHE A 123 -0.58 -15.21 1.30
N THR A 124 -1.10 -16.20 0.59
CA THR A 124 -0.30 -17.11 -0.24
C THR A 124 -0.60 -16.87 -1.71
N VAL A 125 0.42 -16.53 -2.50
CA VAL A 125 0.27 -16.47 -3.96
C VAL A 125 0.18 -17.90 -4.48
N VAL A 126 -0.90 -18.22 -5.19
CA VAL A 126 -1.20 -19.58 -5.68
C VAL A 126 -1.15 -19.70 -7.20
N GLY A 127 -1.11 -18.58 -7.92
CA GLY A 127 -1.05 -18.57 -9.37
C GLY A 127 -0.70 -17.21 -9.94
N ILE A 128 -0.05 -17.22 -11.11
CA ILE A 128 0.33 -16.03 -11.87
C ILE A 128 -0.15 -16.22 -13.30
N PHE A 129 -0.78 -15.20 -13.86
CA PHE A 129 -1.33 -15.23 -15.22
C PHE A 129 -0.86 -14.03 -16.03
N ASP A 130 -0.56 -14.24 -17.31
CA ASP A 130 -0.18 -13.19 -18.27
C ASP A 130 -0.63 -13.58 -19.70
N ASN A 131 -0.60 -12.65 -20.64
CA ASN A 131 -0.87 -12.92 -22.07
C ASN A 131 0.39 -12.81 -22.95
N ASP A 132 1.52 -12.37 -22.41
CA ASP A 132 2.78 -12.29 -23.13
C ASP A 132 3.44 -13.68 -23.21
N ALA A 133 3.50 -14.21 -24.42
CA ALA A 133 4.12 -15.50 -24.73
C ALA A 133 5.60 -15.60 -24.27
N ALA A 134 6.29 -14.47 -24.10
CA ALA A 134 7.68 -14.47 -23.62
C ALA A 134 7.82 -14.76 -22.11
N VAL A 135 6.76 -14.50 -21.33
CA VAL A 135 6.76 -14.74 -19.87
C VAL A 135 5.97 -15.99 -19.48
N ILE A 136 5.00 -16.42 -20.29
CA ILE A 136 4.26 -17.66 -20.07
C ILE A 136 5.23 -18.85 -20.02
N GLY A 137 5.05 -19.72 -19.03
CA GLY A 137 5.92 -20.87 -18.76
C GLY A 137 7.15 -20.56 -17.91
N GLN A 138 7.48 -19.29 -17.68
CA GLN A 138 8.56 -18.93 -16.75
C GLN A 138 8.14 -19.13 -15.30
N SER A 139 9.13 -19.33 -14.42
CA SER A 139 8.91 -19.54 -12.99
C SER A 139 9.42 -18.35 -12.17
N TYR A 140 8.56 -17.86 -11.27
CA TYR A 140 8.89 -16.83 -10.29
C TYR A 140 8.50 -17.31 -8.89
N ALA A 141 9.46 -17.31 -7.96
CA ALA A 141 9.28 -17.84 -6.60
C ALA A 141 8.64 -19.26 -6.55
N GLY A 142 8.95 -20.10 -7.54
CA GLY A 142 8.41 -21.46 -7.64
C GLY A 142 7.04 -21.59 -8.29
N LEU A 143 6.42 -20.48 -8.73
CA LEU A 143 5.15 -20.48 -9.45
C LEU A 143 5.38 -20.25 -10.94
N VAL A 144 4.77 -21.10 -11.77
CA VAL A 144 4.81 -20.98 -13.23
C VAL A 144 3.75 -19.99 -13.70
N VAL A 145 4.13 -19.05 -14.57
CA VAL A 145 3.21 -18.13 -15.24
C VAL A 145 2.37 -18.90 -16.24
N ARG A 146 1.06 -18.81 -16.12
CA ARG A 146 0.07 -19.43 -17.01
C ARG A 146 -0.49 -18.42 -17.99
N ASP A 147 -1.02 -18.90 -19.10
CA ASP A 147 -1.78 -18.06 -20.01
C ASP A 147 -3.07 -17.58 -19.32
N ILE A 148 -3.38 -16.29 -19.45
CA ILE A 148 -4.63 -15.70 -18.95
C ILE A 148 -5.88 -16.37 -19.54
N ALA A 149 -5.78 -16.96 -20.73
CA ALA A 149 -6.86 -17.74 -21.33
C ALA A 149 -7.27 -18.95 -20.47
N GLU A 150 -6.36 -19.48 -19.63
CA GLU A 150 -6.64 -20.58 -18.72
C GLU A 150 -7.30 -20.14 -17.41
N LEU A 151 -7.41 -18.84 -17.15
CA LEU A 151 -7.84 -18.31 -15.85
C LEU A 151 -9.14 -18.95 -15.36
N ASP A 152 -10.20 -18.92 -16.17
CA ASP A 152 -11.54 -19.42 -15.80
C ASP A 152 -11.50 -20.91 -15.41
N ALA A 153 -10.68 -21.70 -16.10
CA ALA A 153 -10.51 -23.13 -15.82
C ALA A 153 -9.69 -23.38 -14.54
N GLN A 154 -8.78 -22.48 -14.18
CA GLN A 154 -7.87 -22.63 -13.05
C GLN A 154 -8.45 -22.09 -11.74
N ILE A 155 -9.38 -21.11 -11.78
CA ILE A 155 -9.99 -20.53 -10.57
C ILE A 155 -10.57 -21.59 -9.62
N PRO A 156 -11.35 -22.60 -10.05
CA PRO A 156 -11.88 -23.62 -9.15
C PRO A 156 -10.79 -24.44 -8.44
N ALA A 157 -9.72 -24.80 -9.17
CA ALA A 157 -8.61 -25.59 -8.62
C ALA A 157 -7.72 -24.77 -7.69
N LEU A 158 -7.49 -23.50 -8.04
CA LEU A 158 -6.69 -22.58 -7.24
C LEU A 158 -7.46 -22.01 -6.05
N ALA A 159 -8.79 -22.01 -6.08
CA ALA A 159 -9.69 -21.45 -5.08
C ALA A 159 -9.20 -20.11 -4.47
N PRO A 160 -8.85 -19.10 -5.29
CA PRO A 160 -8.36 -17.84 -4.76
C PRO A 160 -9.49 -17.02 -4.15
N THR A 161 -9.16 -16.32 -3.08
CA THR A 161 -10.07 -15.39 -2.40
C THR A 161 -9.82 -13.94 -2.83
N ILE A 162 -8.64 -13.65 -3.37
CA ILE A 162 -8.22 -12.31 -3.79
C ILE A 162 -7.50 -12.40 -5.14
N ALA A 163 -7.79 -11.46 -6.03
CA ALA A 163 -6.98 -11.20 -7.22
C ALA A 163 -6.19 -9.90 -7.09
N VAL A 164 -4.95 -9.89 -7.56
CA VAL A 164 -4.13 -8.68 -7.70
C VAL A 164 -3.97 -8.38 -9.19
N LEU A 165 -4.42 -7.21 -9.63
CA LEU A 165 -4.28 -6.73 -11.00
C LEU A 165 -3.05 -5.81 -11.09
N ALA A 166 -2.02 -6.31 -11.76
CA ALA A 166 -0.80 -5.58 -12.10
C ALA A 166 -0.64 -5.46 -13.63
N VAL A 167 -1.77 -5.30 -14.33
CA VAL A 167 -1.86 -5.15 -15.78
C VAL A 167 -1.92 -3.68 -16.21
N PRO A 168 -1.61 -3.34 -17.47
CA PRO A 168 -1.87 -2.02 -18.03
C PRO A 168 -3.36 -1.66 -17.96
N ASP A 169 -3.64 -0.36 -17.87
CA ASP A 169 -4.99 0.18 -17.71
C ASP A 169 -5.98 -0.32 -18.78
N ALA A 170 -5.52 -0.36 -20.03
CA ALA A 170 -6.32 -0.79 -21.17
C ALA A 170 -6.85 -2.24 -21.07
N ALA A 171 -6.22 -3.09 -20.26
CA ALA A 171 -6.64 -4.48 -20.05
C ALA A 171 -7.36 -4.70 -18.71
N ALA A 172 -7.32 -3.73 -17.80
CA ALA A 172 -7.70 -3.93 -16.41
C ALA A 172 -9.19 -4.24 -16.22
N GLN A 173 -10.07 -3.57 -16.98
CA GLN A 173 -11.52 -3.81 -16.90
C GLN A 173 -11.90 -5.20 -17.43
N ASP A 174 -11.35 -5.62 -18.56
CA ASP A 174 -11.66 -6.93 -19.16
C ASP A 174 -11.25 -8.08 -18.22
N VAL A 175 -10.07 -7.96 -17.60
CA VAL A 175 -9.59 -8.89 -16.58
C VAL A 175 -10.48 -8.86 -15.33
N CYS A 176 -10.88 -7.67 -14.87
CA CYS A 176 -11.81 -7.51 -13.75
C CYS A 176 -13.13 -8.25 -14.02
N ASP A 177 -13.73 -8.04 -15.19
CA ASP A 177 -14.99 -8.68 -15.58
C ASP A 177 -14.86 -10.20 -15.66
N GLN A 178 -13.70 -10.70 -16.11
CA GLN A 178 -13.41 -12.13 -16.12
C GLN A 178 -13.34 -12.72 -14.71
N LEU A 179 -12.62 -12.07 -13.78
CA LEU A 179 -12.52 -12.49 -12.38
C LEU A 179 -13.88 -12.44 -11.67
N VAL A 180 -14.68 -11.41 -11.92
CA VAL A 180 -16.05 -11.28 -11.41
C VAL A 180 -16.92 -12.45 -11.90
N ARG A 181 -16.84 -12.80 -13.18
CA ARG A 181 -17.57 -13.93 -13.77
C ARG A 181 -17.13 -15.27 -13.18
N ALA A 182 -15.84 -15.40 -12.87
CA ALA A 182 -15.29 -16.56 -12.17
C ALA A 182 -15.65 -16.62 -10.67
N GLY A 183 -16.38 -15.62 -10.16
CA GLY A 183 -16.90 -15.60 -8.79
C GLY A 183 -15.93 -15.09 -7.74
N LEU A 184 -14.89 -14.35 -8.12
CA LEU A 184 -13.95 -13.80 -7.14
C LEU A 184 -14.57 -12.64 -6.36
N PRO A 185 -14.48 -12.66 -5.01
CA PRO A 185 -15.15 -11.68 -4.17
C PRO A 185 -14.32 -10.41 -3.94
N SER A 186 -13.03 -10.42 -4.24
CA SER A 186 -12.12 -9.32 -3.87
C SER A 186 -10.99 -9.12 -4.89
N ILE A 187 -10.78 -7.86 -5.26
CA ILE A 187 -9.80 -7.43 -6.27
C ILE A 187 -8.98 -6.27 -5.71
N LEU A 188 -7.66 -6.41 -5.74
CA LEU A 188 -6.70 -5.32 -5.50
C LEU A 188 -6.13 -4.89 -6.85
N SER A 189 -6.35 -3.64 -7.25
CA SER A 189 -5.91 -3.11 -8.55
C SER A 189 -4.83 -2.06 -8.40
N PHE A 190 -3.75 -2.21 -9.16
CA PHE A 190 -2.74 -1.18 -9.40
C PHE A 190 -2.96 -0.43 -10.73
N ALA A 191 -4.02 -0.76 -11.47
CA ALA A 191 -4.38 -0.01 -12.67
C ALA A 191 -4.84 1.40 -12.27
N PRO A 192 -4.39 2.46 -12.98
CA PRO A 192 -4.77 3.84 -12.64
C PRO A 192 -6.27 4.12 -12.77
N GLY A 193 -6.92 3.52 -13.79
CA GLY A 193 -8.31 3.73 -14.12
C GLY A 193 -9.29 3.16 -13.10
N GLU A 194 -10.53 3.63 -13.18
CA GLU A 194 -11.62 3.10 -12.37
C GLU A 194 -12.10 1.76 -12.93
N LEU A 195 -12.26 0.78 -12.04
CA LEU A 195 -12.84 -0.51 -12.36
C LEU A 195 -14.31 -0.55 -11.95
N ARG A 196 -15.15 -1.09 -12.82
CA ARG A 196 -16.56 -1.36 -12.54
C ARG A 196 -16.71 -2.81 -12.10
N ALA A 197 -17.32 -3.02 -10.95
CA ALA A 197 -17.68 -4.34 -10.45
C ALA A 197 -19.06 -4.30 -9.76
N PRO A 198 -19.78 -5.43 -9.70
CA PRO A 198 -21.01 -5.55 -8.93
C PRO A 198 -20.79 -5.28 -7.43
N ALA A 199 -21.84 -4.85 -6.71
CA ALA A 199 -21.75 -4.48 -5.30
C ALA A 199 -21.25 -5.59 -4.36
N GLN A 200 -21.38 -6.86 -4.75
CA GLN A 200 -20.86 -8.00 -4.00
C GLN A 200 -19.36 -8.25 -4.16
N VAL A 201 -18.68 -7.55 -5.07
CA VAL A 201 -17.23 -7.67 -5.30
C VAL A 201 -16.54 -6.42 -4.76
N GLU A 202 -15.67 -6.62 -3.77
CA GLU A 202 -14.86 -5.54 -3.21
C GLU A 202 -13.70 -5.25 -4.16
N VAL A 203 -13.58 -4.00 -4.62
CA VAL A 203 -12.44 -3.55 -5.43
C VAL A 203 -11.69 -2.48 -4.66
N ARG A 204 -10.41 -2.73 -4.39
CA ARG A 204 -9.50 -1.76 -3.77
C ARG A 204 -8.43 -1.34 -4.76
N ARG A 205 -8.23 -0.04 -4.89
CA ARG A 205 -7.19 0.54 -5.75
C ARG A 205 -5.98 0.96 -4.93
N VAL A 206 -4.80 0.73 -5.48
CA VAL A 206 -3.53 1.27 -4.97
C VAL A 206 -2.95 2.18 -6.04
N ASP A 207 -2.87 3.48 -5.73
CA ASP A 207 -2.25 4.48 -6.59
C ASP A 207 -1.00 5.04 -5.89
N LEU A 208 0.15 4.42 -6.17
CA LEU A 208 1.44 4.83 -5.59
C LEU A 208 1.82 6.27 -6.00
N ALA A 209 1.37 6.74 -7.16
CA ALA A 209 1.67 8.10 -7.61
C ALA A 209 0.88 9.14 -6.80
N MET A 210 -0.39 8.87 -6.51
CA MET A 210 -1.21 9.71 -5.62
C MET A 210 -0.59 9.77 -4.21
N GLU A 211 -0.12 8.66 -3.65
CA GLU A 211 0.55 8.66 -2.34
C GLU A 211 1.81 9.54 -2.33
N LEU A 212 2.63 9.49 -3.39
CA LEU A 212 3.80 10.37 -3.53
C LEU A 212 3.41 11.85 -3.67
N GLN A 213 2.29 12.16 -4.32
CA GLN A 213 1.77 13.54 -4.42
C GLN A 213 1.34 14.07 -3.05
N LEU A 214 0.67 13.24 -2.23
CA LEU A 214 0.30 13.61 -0.86
C LEU A 214 1.53 13.87 0.01
N LEU A 215 2.56 13.02 -0.08
CA LEU A 215 3.84 13.24 0.60
C LEU A 215 4.52 14.54 0.17
N SER A 216 4.47 14.87 -1.13
CA SER A 216 5.01 16.13 -1.66
C SER A 216 4.29 17.35 -1.07
N PHE A 217 2.96 17.28 -0.96
CA PHE A 217 2.16 18.34 -0.34
C PHE A 217 2.49 18.53 1.15
N ASP A 218 2.58 17.43 1.90
CA ASP A 218 2.93 17.48 3.33
C ASP A 218 4.35 18.02 3.54
N ALA A 219 5.30 17.59 2.71
CA ALA A 219 6.66 18.12 2.74
C ALA A 219 6.70 19.63 2.46
N ALA A 220 5.95 20.12 1.47
CA ALA A 220 5.86 21.54 1.15
C ALA A 220 5.25 22.36 2.29
N ARG A 221 4.22 21.83 2.97
CA ARG A 221 3.60 22.48 4.14
C ARG A 221 4.52 22.51 5.34
N ASN A 222 5.20 21.42 5.62
CA ASN A 222 6.13 21.32 6.74
C ASN A 222 7.34 22.24 6.50
N GLY A 223 7.86 22.31 5.26
CA GLY A 223 8.92 23.25 4.89
C GLY A 223 8.50 24.72 5.01
N SER A 224 7.26 25.05 4.64
CA SER A 224 6.67 26.37 4.84
C SER A 224 6.50 26.73 6.32
N ALA A 225 6.08 25.78 7.16
CA ALA A 225 5.95 25.99 8.60
C ALA A 225 7.31 26.16 9.29
N THR A 226 8.33 25.41 8.86
CA THR A 226 9.72 25.58 9.34
C THR A 226 10.31 26.93 8.92
N ALA A 227 10.04 27.40 7.69
CA ALA A 227 10.47 28.72 7.24
C ALA A 227 9.80 29.86 8.03
N MET A 228 8.49 29.77 8.31
CA MET A 228 7.79 30.75 9.13
C MET A 228 8.24 30.74 10.61
N ALA A 229 8.58 29.58 11.17
CA ALA A 229 9.13 29.48 12.51
C ALA A 229 10.53 30.10 12.60
N ALA A 230 11.38 29.86 11.61
CA ALA A 230 12.71 30.47 11.51
C ALA A 230 12.64 32.01 11.34
N ASP A 231 11.74 32.51 10.49
CA ASP A 231 11.54 33.96 10.32
C ASP A 231 10.99 34.63 11.59
N THR A 232 10.16 33.92 12.37
CA THR A 232 9.66 34.40 13.66
C THR A 232 10.78 34.48 14.70
N GLU A 233 11.69 33.50 14.73
CA GLU A 233 12.83 33.48 15.66
C GLU A 233 13.85 34.59 15.34
N VAL A 234 14.09 34.86 14.04
CA VAL A 234 14.93 35.98 13.59
C VAL A 234 14.29 37.34 13.90
N ALA A 235 12.97 37.48 13.78
CA ALA A 235 12.25 38.71 14.13
C ALA A 235 12.27 39.00 15.64
N VAL A 236 12.20 37.96 16.49
CA VAL A 236 12.28 38.10 17.96
C VAL A 236 13.70 38.49 18.40
N LEU A 237 14.75 38.02 17.72
CA LEU A 237 16.14 38.40 18.00
C LEU A 237 16.50 39.79 17.47
N GLY A 238 15.82 40.29 16.43
CA GLY A 238 16.01 41.64 15.88
C GLY A 238 15.39 42.78 16.71
N ALA A 239 14.38 42.48 17.53
CA ALA A 239 13.66 43.49 18.34
C ALA A 239 14.38 43.89 19.65
N GLY A 240 15.52 43.26 19.98
CA GLY A 240 16.24 43.45 21.25
C GLY A 240 17.32 44.54 21.28
N ARG A 241 17.58 45.27 20.19
CA ARG A 241 18.61 46.34 20.18
C ARG A 241 18.06 47.64 19.61
N GLY A 242 17.37 48.38 20.47
CA GLY A 242 17.10 49.79 20.25
C GLY A 242 17.14 50.56 21.57
N ARG A 243 18.26 51.24 21.85
CA ARG A 243 18.26 52.60 22.45
C ARG A 243 19.65 53.25 22.43
N HIS A 244 19.58 54.54 22.09
CA HIS A 244 20.60 55.61 22.06
C HIS A 244 21.58 55.66 20.89
N ALA A 245 21.26 56.49 19.89
CA ALA A 245 22.05 57.68 19.60
C ALA A 245 21.30 58.70 18.73
N THR A 246 21.44 59.94 19.19
CA THR A 246 21.04 61.30 18.78
C THR A 246 20.98 61.65 17.29
N GLN A 247 20.05 62.57 17.00
CA GLN A 247 19.78 63.27 15.74
C GLN A 247 21.01 63.94 15.09
N THR A 248 21.08 63.89 13.76
CA THR A 248 21.46 65.02 12.88
C THR A 248 20.88 64.83 11.46
N HIS A 249 20.27 65.89 10.94
CA HIS A 249 19.81 66.07 9.54
C HIS A 249 21.03 66.26 8.59
N PRO A 250 20.94 65.94 7.27
CA PRO A 250 20.32 66.87 6.31
C PRO A 250 19.64 66.29 5.03
N ILE A 251 18.64 67.06 4.55
CA ILE A 251 18.39 67.60 3.20
C ILE A 251 18.38 66.68 1.95
N ALA A 252 17.17 66.57 1.37
CA ALA A 252 16.71 66.54 -0.04
C ALA A 252 17.57 65.96 -1.18
N HIS A 253 16.96 65.12 -2.04
CA HIS A 253 16.70 65.45 -3.46
C HIS A 253 15.69 64.49 -4.14
N GLN A 254 15.13 65.02 -5.23
CA GLN A 254 13.95 64.66 -6.02
C GLN A 254 13.96 63.32 -6.76
N ALA A 255 12.74 62.76 -6.88
CA ALA A 255 12.02 62.30 -8.08
C ALA A 255 12.78 61.82 -9.34
N SER A 256 12.27 60.72 -9.90
CA SER A 256 11.60 60.60 -11.22
C SER A 256 12.06 59.48 -12.18
N ASN A 257 11.02 58.94 -12.83
CA ASN A 257 10.91 58.31 -14.16
C ASN A 257 11.25 56.83 -14.42
N GLU A 258 10.16 56.06 -14.55
CA GLU A 258 9.59 55.56 -15.82
C GLU A 258 10.49 54.95 -16.92
N SER A 259 10.17 53.68 -17.19
CA SER A 259 9.74 53.16 -18.51
C SER A 259 10.78 52.64 -19.53
N SER A 260 10.58 51.34 -19.83
CA SER A 260 10.28 50.80 -21.17
C SER A 260 11.38 50.22 -22.08
N ARG A 261 10.93 49.17 -22.80
CA ARG A 261 11.48 48.48 -23.98
C ARG A 261 12.58 47.45 -23.68
N GLY A 262 12.53 46.21 -24.17
CA GLY A 262 11.79 45.57 -25.27
C GLY A 262 12.76 44.60 -25.97
N GLY A 263 12.30 43.46 -26.48
CA GLY A 263 13.12 42.67 -27.42
C GLY A 263 12.97 41.15 -27.42
N ARG A 264 12.02 40.67 -28.22
CA ARG A 264 12.05 39.50 -29.12
C ARG A 264 13.13 38.40 -28.99
N ALA A 265 12.65 37.16 -29.02
CA ALA A 265 13.33 35.93 -29.46
C ALA A 265 13.72 35.97 -30.97
N PRO A 266 14.55 35.03 -31.49
CA PRO A 266 13.98 33.75 -31.98
C PRO A 266 14.88 32.49 -31.87
N GLN A 267 14.20 31.38 -32.20
CA GLN A 267 14.60 29.96 -32.29
C GLN A 267 15.78 29.64 -33.23
N ARG A 268 16.42 28.47 -33.01
CA ARG A 268 16.94 27.62 -34.10
C ARG A 268 16.86 26.12 -33.74
N ARG A 269 16.25 25.37 -34.67
CA ARG A 269 16.20 23.90 -34.79
C ARG A 269 17.48 23.36 -35.45
N SER A 270 17.82 22.09 -35.19
CA SER A 270 18.16 21.08 -36.22
C SER A 270 18.53 19.71 -35.61
N ALA A 271 17.85 18.65 -36.06
CA ALA A 271 18.24 17.24 -36.00
C ALA A 271 18.59 16.78 -37.46
N PRO A 272 18.72 15.47 -37.78
CA PRO A 272 19.70 14.47 -37.33
C PRO A 272 20.46 13.83 -38.54
N ARG A 273 21.36 12.87 -38.31
CA ARG A 273 21.85 11.94 -39.36
C ARG A 273 22.00 10.50 -38.86
N SER A 274 21.48 9.59 -39.68
CA SER A 274 21.55 8.13 -39.66
C SER A 274 22.78 7.62 -40.43
N VAL A 275 23.33 6.46 -40.05
CA VAL A 275 23.91 5.44 -40.96
C VAL A 275 23.96 4.06 -40.25
N THR A 276 23.37 3.03 -40.86
CA THR A 276 23.78 1.60 -40.80
C THR A 276 24.24 1.21 -42.22
N PRO A 277 25.07 0.16 -42.44
CA PRO A 277 24.50 -1.20 -42.65
C PRO A 277 25.42 -2.44 -42.38
N HIS A 278 24.75 -3.61 -42.32
CA HIS A 278 25.16 -4.98 -42.80
C HIS A 278 26.32 -5.74 -42.10
N SER A 279 26.38 -7.10 -42.03
CA SER A 279 25.49 -8.25 -42.27
C SER A 279 26.23 -9.55 -41.84
N ALA A 280 25.48 -10.58 -41.40
CA ALA A 280 25.67 -12.05 -41.47
C ALA A 280 27.03 -12.75 -41.16
N ASN A 281 27.03 -13.77 -40.28
CA ASN A 281 26.98 -15.21 -40.68
C ASN A 281 27.01 -16.17 -39.45
N GLU A 282 26.14 -17.17 -39.47
CA GLU A 282 26.24 -18.47 -38.74
C GLU A 282 26.74 -19.53 -39.75
N PRO A 283 27.30 -20.72 -39.39
CA PRO A 283 26.50 -21.80 -38.75
C PRO A 283 27.24 -22.87 -37.88
N ALA A 284 26.43 -23.56 -37.05
CA ALA A 284 26.37 -25.00 -36.68
C ALA A 284 27.62 -25.87 -36.39
N THR A 285 27.61 -26.60 -35.26
CA THR A 285 27.96 -28.06 -35.19
C THR A 285 27.36 -28.78 -33.96
N LYS A 286 27.12 -30.11 -34.10
CA LYS A 286 26.33 -31.07 -33.29
C LYS A 286 27.12 -31.87 -32.23
N GLY A 287 26.37 -32.49 -31.29
CA GLY A 287 26.64 -33.81 -30.65
C GLY A 287 27.36 -33.77 -29.29
N SER A 288 27.13 -34.60 -28.28
CA SER A 288 26.58 -35.96 -28.22
C SER A 288 26.12 -36.34 -26.79
N VAL A 289 25.21 -37.33 -26.75
CA VAL A 289 24.69 -38.17 -25.66
C VAL A 289 25.81 -39.05 -25.04
N ILE A 290 25.65 -39.50 -23.78
CA ILE A 290 25.77 -40.91 -23.30
C ILE A 290 25.49 -41.01 -21.77
N THR A 291 24.52 -41.86 -21.42
CA THR A 291 24.29 -42.52 -20.12
C THR A 291 24.95 -43.91 -20.14
N PRO A 292 25.22 -44.52 -18.97
CA PRO A 292 24.23 -45.41 -18.35
C PRO A 292 23.78 -44.97 -16.96
#